data_AF-A0A1E5VJD9-F1
#
_entry.id   AF-A0A1E5VJD9-F1
#
_cell.length_a   1.000
_cell.length_b   1.000
_cell.length_c   1.000
_cell.angle_alpha   90.00
_cell.angle_beta   90.00
_cell.angle_gamma   90.00
#
_symmetry.space_group_name_H-M   'P 1'
#
loop_
_entity.id
_entity.type
_entity.pdbx_description
1 polymer ?
#
loop_
_entity_poly.entity_id
_entity_poly.type
_entity_poly.pdbx_seq_one_letter_code
_entity_poly.pdbx_strand_id
1 'polypeptide(L)'
;MEVALANKFPEITHRWCKWHVFHTIKAELGQKYTKAFKEELNKVCNHMLTPEEFEAGWDALMMKHGLKNNVYMSNIYDNRHMWAKSYFSGKFCAKQTSTQRSESANHMLKGFVPPGTTMHVFVEQYHKLLSELIEKEDGKEQEDKLPLMETSTGWPIESHAAEFYTKTMLGKFVDHMKQGAKYDVVEIVPRRKYRLDHVDPSSREKWYRVSYVVDIREDGRYYQCECGMWDHMGMLCCHSVRVRWLQCSVLMNILATIVI
;
A
#
# COMPACT_ATOMS: atom_id res chain seq x y z
N MET A 1 15.36 -17.69 -13.63
CA MET A 1 13.90 -17.65 -13.41
C MET A 1 13.22 -16.70 -14.40
N GLU A 2 13.74 -15.48 -14.56
CA GLU A 2 13.16 -14.46 -15.47
C GLU A 2 12.96 -14.93 -16.91
N VAL A 3 13.96 -15.55 -17.54
CA VAL A 3 13.85 -16.07 -18.91
C VAL A 3 12.72 -17.10 -19.04
N ALA A 4 12.57 -17.98 -18.05
CA ALA A 4 11.51 -19.00 -18.06
C ALA A 4 10.11 -18.38 -17.87
N LEU A 5 10.00 -17.37 -16.99
CA LEU A 5 8.74 -16.64 -16.77
C LEU A 5 8.34 -15.83 -18.00
N ALA A 6 9.28 -15.12 -18.63
CA ALA A 6 9.00 -14.37 -19.86
C ALA A 6 8.53 -15.30 -21.00
N ASN A 7 9.09 -16.50 -21.09
CA ASN A 7 8.70 -17.48 -22.11
C ASN A 7 7.33 -18.13 -21.86
N LYS A 8 6.96 -18.36 -20.59
CA LYS A 8 5.71 -19.07 -20.25
C LYS A 8 4.54 -18.14 -19.91
N PHE A 9 4.85 -16.94 -19.41
CA PHE A 9 3.88 -15.96 -18.92
C PHE A 9 4.31 -14.54 -19.28
N PRO A 10 4.23 -14.15 -20.56
CA PRO A 10 4.73 -12.86 -21.03
C PRO A 10 3.99 -11.65 -20.44
N GLU A 11 2.75 -11.83 -20.00
CA GLU A 11 1.93 -10.77 -19.39
C GLU A 11 2.18 -10.60 -17.88
N ILE A 12 2.88 -11.55 -17.25
CA ILE A 12 3.16 -11.49 -15.81
C ILE A 12 4.37 -10.60 -15.55
N THR A 13 4.22 -9.70 -14.61
CA THR A 13 5.34 -8.92 -14.11
C THR A 13 6.07 -9.67 -13.01
N HIS A 14 7.28 -10.14 -13.32
CA HIS A 14 8.20 -10.65 -12.31
C HIS A 14 8.69 -9.52 -11.41
N ARG A 15 8.67 -9.75 -10.09
CA ARG A 15 9.15 -8.80 -9.09
C ARG A 15 10.06 -9.51 -8.12
N TRP A 16 11.14 -8.84 -7.76
CA TRP A 16 12.00 -9.32 -6.70
C TRP A 16 11.30 -9.21 -5.37
N CYS A 17 11.53 -10.21 -4.53
CA CYS A 17 10.93 -10.23 -3.23
C CYS A 17 11.58 -9.14 -2.35
N LYS A 18 10.80 -8.13 -1.95
CA LYS A 18 11.24 -7.05 -1.06
C LYS A 18 11.90 -7.56 0.22
N TRP A 19 11.47 -8.69 0.75
CA TRP A 19 12.10 -9.30 1.92
C TRP A 19 13.54 -9.70 1.63
N HIS A 20 13.75 -10.43 0.53
CA HIS A 20 15.09 -10.82 0.11
C HIS A 20 15.95 -9.59 -0.16
N VAL A 21 15.41 -8.57 -0.84
CA VAL A 21 16.10 -7.29 -1.03
C VAL A 21 16.54 -6.68 0.30
N PHE A 22 15.64 -6.60 1.28
CA PHE A 22 15.93 -6.01 2.60
C PHE A 22 16.87 -6.86 3.43
N HIS A 23 16.77 -8.18 3.33
CA HIS A 23 17.66 -9.12 3.98
C HIS A 23 19.08 -9.02 3.42
N THR A 24 19.22 -8.92 2.09
CA THR A 24 20.51 -8.69 1.43
C THR A 24 21.09 -7.34 1.84
N ILE A 25 20.31 -6.25 1.83
CA ILE A 25 20.78 -4.94 2.33
C ILE A 25 21.29 -5.05 3.77
N LYS A 26 20.55 -5.73 4.64
CA LYS A 26 20.96 -5.93 6.04
C LYS A 26 22.26 -6.72 6.15
N ALA A 27 22.41 -7.79 5.37
CA ALA A 27 23.61 -8.62 5.38
C ALA A 27 24.85 -7.82 4.94
N GLU A 28 24.73 -7.05 3.85
CA GLU A 28 25.85 -6.29 3.28
C GLU A 28 26.22 -5.05 4.11
N LEU A 29 25.24 -4.38 4.70
CA LEU A 29 25.51 -3.21 5.54
C LEU A 29 26.00 -3.57 6.94
N GLY A 30 25.70 -4.77 7.44
CA GLY A 30 26.14 -5.25 8.74
C GLY A 30 25.85 -4.24 9.86
N GLN A 31 26.89 -3.76 10.52
CA GLN A 31 26.78 -2.76 11.60
C GLN A 31 26.22 -1.39 11.14
N LYS A 32 26.35 -1.05 9.84
CA LYS A 32 25.76 0.18 9.28
C LYS A 32 24.25 0.08 9.12
N TYR A 33 23.67 -1.13 9.20
CA TYR A 33 22.22 -1.33 9.22
C TYR A 33 21.64 -0.98 10.60
N THR A 34 21.61 0.31 10.91
CA THR A 34 21.07 0.81 12.17
C THR A 34 19.55 0.75 12.19
N LYS A 35 18.95 0.83 13.39
CA LYS A 35 17.49 0.93 13.54
C LYS A 35 16.93 2.14 12.77
N ALA A 36 17.62 3.28 12.84
CA ALA A 36 17.26 4.49 12.12
C ALA A 36 17.28 4.27 10.60
N PHE A 37 18.35 3.66 10.07
CA PHE A 37 18.42 3.32 8.64
C PHE A 37 17.27 2.41 8.22
N LYS A 38 16.96 1.37 9.01
CA LYS A 38 15.85 0.45 8.74
C LYS A 38 14.51 1.18 8.65
N GLU A 39 14.23 2.09 9.58
CA GLU A 39 12.98 2.85 9.62
C GLU A 39 12.86 3.78 8.40
N GLU A 40 13.93 4.50 8.06
CA GLU A 40 13.96 5.37 6.88
C GLU A 40 13.89 4.60 5.56
N LEU A 41 14.60 3.48 5.43
CA LEU A 41 14.49 2.57 4.29
C LEU A 41 13.07 2.04 4.15
N ASN A 42 12.42 1.64 5.25
CA ASN A 42 11.02 1.23 5.21
C ASN A 42 10.11 2.37 4.76
N LYS A 43 10.34 3.59 5.24
CA LYS A 43 9.59 4.78 4.86
C LYS A 43 9.71 5.05 3.36
N VAL A 44 10.94 5.11 2.83
CA VAL A 44 11.25 5.31 1.40
C VAL A 44 10.72 4.18 0.51
N CYS A 45 10.66 2.95 0.99
CA CYS A 45 10.25 1.82 0.14
C CYS A 45 8.77 1.44 0.27
N ASN A 46 8.02 1.93 1.27
CA ASN A 46 6.61 1.58 1.50
C ASN A 46 5.64 2.75 1.28
N HIS A 47 6.06 3.98 1.58
CA HIS A 47 5.18 5.17 1.59
C HIS A 47 5.20 5.94 0.27
N MET A 48 6.12 5.62 -0.64
CA MET A 48 6.23 6.29 -1.93
C MET A 48 5.16 5.83 -2.91
N LEU A 49 4.62 6.78 -3.65
CA LEU A 49 3.58 6.54 -4.64
C LEU A 49 4.09 6.80 -6.06
N THR A 50 5.12 7.66 -6.20
CA THR A 50 5.67 8.04 -7.50
C THR A 50 7.17 7.75 -7.63
N PRO A 51 7.68 7.49 -8.85
CA PRO A 51 9.13 7.33 -9.08
C PRO A 51 9.94 8.54 -8.60
N GLU A 52 9.44 9.76 -8.81
CA GLU A 52 10.15 11.00 -8.46
C GLU A 52 10.38 11.12 -6.95
N GLU A 53 9.37 10.80 -6.14
CA GLU A 53 9.51 10.75 -4.67
C GLU A 53 10.51 9.68 -4.24
N PHE A 54 10.49 8.52 -4.91
CA PHE A 54 11.44 7.45 -4.62
C PHE A 54 12.88 7.90 -4.89
N GLU A 55 13.15 8.51 -6.04
CA GLU A 55 14.49 9.00 -6.40
C GLU A 55 15.00 10.02 -5.37
N ALA A 56 14.16 11.01 -5.02
CA ALA A 56 14.52 12.03 -4.05
C ALA A 56 14.73 11.45 -2.64
N GLY A 57 13.85 10.54 -2.20
CA GLY A 57 13.96 9.88 -0.90
C GLY A 57 15.15 8.92 -0.81
N TRP A 58 15.47 8.22 -1.90
CA TRP A 58 16.63 7.34 -1.98
C TRP A 58 17.93 8.13 -1.92
N ASP A 59 18.07 9.23 -2.68
CA ASP A 59 19.28 10.06 -2.63
C ASP A 59 19.49 10.67 -1.24
N ALA A 60 18.42 11.15 -0.60
CA ALA A 60 18.46 11.65 0.77
C ALA A 60 18.90 10.57 1.77
N LEU A 61 18.39 9.34 1.65
CA LEU A 61 18.78 8.20 2.47
C LEU A 61 20.27 7.86 2.26
N MET A 62 20.73 7.79 1.01
CA MET A 62 22.12 7.47 0.71
C MET A 62 23.09 8.55 1.20
N MET A 63 22.70 9.82 1.08
CA MET A 63 23.49 10.96 1.56
C MET A 63 23.61 10.93 3.09
N LYS A 64 22.49 10.77 3.79
CA LYS A 64 22.42 10.81 5.26
C LYS A 64 23.27 9.72 5.92
N HIS A 65 23.30 8.53 5.34
CA HIS A 65 24.04 7.38 5.89
C HIS A 65 25.41 7.18 5.26
N GLY A 66 25.85 8.08 4.37
CA GLY A 66 27.17 7.98 3.72
C GLY A 66 27.33 6.73 2.84
N LEU A 67 26.25 6.29 2.18
CA LEU A 67 26.19 5.05 1.41
C LEU A 67 26.25 5.26 -0.11
N LYS A 68 26.45 6.49 -0.60
CA LYS A 68 26.49 6.79 -2.05
C LYS A 68 27.51 5.96 -2.84
N ASN A 69 28.66 5.63 -2.22
CA ASN A 69 29.73 4.87 -2.86
C ASN A 69 29.69 3.36 -2.52
N ASN A 70 28.60 2.88 -1.90
CA ASN A 70 28.47 1.46 -1.57
C ASN A 70 28.00 0.68 -2.80
N VAL A 71 28.84 -0.22 -3.30
CA VAL A 71 28.59 -1.02 -4.51
C VAL A 71 27.27 -1.80 -4.44
N TYR A 72 26.92 -2.35 -3.28
CA TYR A 72 25.67 -3.08 -3.11
C TYR A 72 24.45 -2.17 -3.15
N MET A 73 24.53 -0.99 -2.54
CA MET A 73 23.45 -0.01 -2.60
C MET A 73 23.24 0.51 -4.02
N SER A 74 24.32 0.71 -4.78
CA SER A 74 24.26 1.03 -6.21
C SER A 74 23.58 -0.08 -7.01
N ASN A 75 23.99 -1.34 -6.82
CA ASN A 75 23.37 -2.46 -7.54
C ASN A 75 21.88 -2.65 -7.20
N ILE A 76 21.51 -2.47 -5.93
CA ILE A 76 20.11 -2.50 -5.49
C ILE A 76 19.31 -1.36 -6.13
N TYR A 77 19.92 -0.18 -6.24
CA TYR A 77 19.32 0.97 -6.92
C TYR A 77 19.16 0.75 -8.43
N ASP A 78 20.13 0.16 -9.11
CA ASP A 78 20.06 -0.11 -10.55
C ASP A 78 18.89 -1.04 -10.88
N ASN A 79 18.64 -2.00 -9.98
CA ASN A 79 17.52 -2.95 -10.08
C ASN A 79 16.21 -2.44 -9.44
N ARG A 80 16.09 -1.14 -9.12
CA ARG A 80 14.89 -0.56 -8.45
C ARG A 80 13.57 -0.86 -9.15
N HIS A 81 13.57 -0.91 -10.48
CA HIS A 81 12.39 -1.25 -11.28
C HIS A 81 11.86 -2.67 -11.02
N MET A 82 12.66 -3.56 -10.42
CA MET A 82 12.30 -4.93 -10.07
C MET A 82 11.74 -5.10 -8.66
N TRP A 83 11.89 -4.12 -7.76
CA TRP A 83 11.48 -4.27 -6.36
C TRP A 83 10.84 -3.04 -5.71
N ALA A 84 11.10 -1.84 -6.21
CA ALA A 84 10.58 -0.60 -5.65
C ALA A 84 9.11 -0.40 -6.05
N LYS A 85 8.25 -0.16 -5.06
CA LYS A 85 6.80 -0.04 -5.23
C LYS A 85 6.39 1.04 -6.25
N SER A 86 7.09 2.17 -6.26
CA SER A 86 6.82 3.31 -7.15
C SER A 86 6.90 2.96 -8.65
N TYR A 87 7.72 1.95 -9.00
CA TYR A 87 7.91 1.49 -10.38
C TYR A 87 6.86 0.47 -10.84
N PHE A 88 5.92 0.10 -9.96
CA PHE A 88 4.81 -0.81 -10.27
C PHE A 88 3.47 -0.09 -10.36
N SER A 89 3.46 1.23 -10.57
CA SER A 89 2.23 1.97 -10.85
C SER A 89 1.55 1.41 -12.12
N GLY A 90 0.23 1.28 -12.09
CA GLY A 90 -0.55 0.64 -13.17
C GLY A 90 -0.59 -0.89 -13.12
N LYS A 91 0.03 -1.54 -12.12
CA LYS A 91 -0.02 -3.00 -11.94
C LYS A 91 -0.76 -3.37 -10.67
N PHE A 92 -1.80 -4.19 -10.80
CA PHE A 92 -2.55 -4.69 -9.66
C PHE A 92 -1.74 -5.66 -8.83
N CYS A 93 -1.48 -5.26 -7.59
CA CYS A 93 -0.65 -6.01 -6.66
C CYS A 93 -1.40 -6.46 -5.42
N ALA A 94 -2.69 -6.11 -5.24
CA ALA A 94 -3.53 -6.51 -4.11
C ALA A 94 -2.86 -6.38 -2.73
N LYS A 95 -2.02 -5.34 -2.52
CA LYS A 95 -1.17 -5.18 -1.31
C LYS A 95 -0.16 -6.33 -1.07
N GLN A 96 -0.01 -7.28 -1.99
CA GLN A 96 1.05 -8.28 -2.02
C GLN A 96 2.39 -7.60 -2.24
N THR A 97 2.91 -7.06 -1.14
CA THR A 97 4.31 -6.76 -0.96
C THR A 97 4.90 -8.08 -0.49
N SER A 98 5.79 -8.66 -1.29
CA SER A 98 6.24 -10.05 -1.15
C SER A 98 6.78 -10.44 0.25
N THR A 99 7.07 -9.46 1.12
CA THR A 99 7.47 -9.65 2.52
C THR A 99 6.43 -10.38 3.36
N GLN A 100 5.14 -10.05 3.20
CA GLN A 100 4.15 -10.43 4.21
C GLN A 100 3.67 -11.90 4.11
N ARG A 101 3.81 -12.54 2.94
CA ARG A 101 3.33 -13.92 2.71
C ARG A 101 4.38 -14.98 3.04
N SER A 102 5.64 -14.81 2.64
CA SER A 102 6.67 -15.81 2.93
C SER A 102 7.14 -15.77 4.38
N GLU A 103 7.21 -14.59 5.01
CA GLU A 103 7.57 -14.49 6.42
C GLU A 103 6.50 -15.10 7.32
N SER A 104 5.22 -14.82 7.06
CA SER A 104 4.13 -15.41 7.84
C SER A 104 4.05 -16.92 7.61
N ALA A 105 4.13 -17.40 6.37
CA ALA A 105 4.13 -18.83 6.08
C ALA A 105 5.32 -19.56 6.73
N ASN A 106 6.53 -19.02 6.60
CA ASN A 106 7.72 -19.62 7.22
C ASN A 106 7.68 -19.54 8.75
N HIS A 107 7.18 -18.44 9.33
CA HIS A 107 7.01 -18.31 10.77
C HIS A 107 5.97 -19.30 11.30
N MET A 108 4.82 -19.42 10.62
CA MET A 108 3.79 -20.40 10.93
C MET A 108 4.37 -21.82 10.86
N LEU A 109 5.02 -22.18 9.76
CA LEU A 109 5.64 -23.49 9.60
C LEU A 109 6.70 -23.79 10.68
N LYS A 110 7.54 -22.82 11.04
CA LYS A 110 8.52 -22.97 12.14
C LYS A 110 7.87 -23.20 13.51
N GLY A 111 6.64 -22.73 13.73
CA GLY A 111 5.89 -22.98 14.94
C GLY A 111 5.37 -24.42 15.06
N PHE A 112 5.11 -25.08 13.92
CA PHE A 112 4.55 -26.43 13.84
C PHE A 112 5.61 -27.51 13.58
N VAL A 113 6.69 -27.15 12.88
CA VAL A 113 7.71 -28.08 12.38
C VAL A 113 9.07 -27.70 12.98
N PRO A 114 9.56 -28.47 13.98
CA PRO A 114 10.91 -28.32 14.48
C PRO A 114 11.99 -28.62 13.41
N PRO A 115 13.17 -28.00 13.50
CA PRO A 115 14.29 -28.38 12.65
C PRO A 115 14.67 -29.87 12.84
N GLY A 116 14.91 -30.60 11.75
CA GLY A 116 15.31 -32.01 11.79
C GLY A 116 14.16 -33.03 11.87
N THR A 117 12.91 -32.59 11.70
CA THR A 117 11.72 -33.46 11.70
C THR A 117 11.72 -34.44 10.51
N THR A 118 11.29 -35.68 10.74
CA THR A 118 11.13 -36.69 9.69
C THR A 118 9.96 -36.34 8.75
N MET A 119 10.01 -36.82 7.51
CA MET A 119 9.01 -36.45 6.48
C MET A 119 7.57 -36.82 6.88
N HIS A 120 7.36 -37.96 7.53
CA HIS A 120 6.01 -38.38 7.96
C HIS A 120 5.44 -37.46 9.05
N VAL A 121 6.27 -37.03 10.01
CA VAL A 121 5.86 -36.06 11.04
C VAL A 121 5.63 -34.68 10.41
N PHE A 122 6.44 -34.29 9.42
CA PHE A 122 6.20 -33.05 8.67
C PHE A 122 4.82 -33.02 8.03
N VAL A 123 4.41 -34.09 7.34
CA VAL A 123 3.09 -34.17 6.68
C VAL A 123 1.96 -34.08 7.71
N GLU A 124 2.09 -34.76 8.85
CA GLU A 124 1.08 -34.71 9.91
C GLU A 124 0.94 -33.29 10.50
N GLN A 125 2.06 -32.62 10.81
CA GLN A 125 2.06 -31.25 11.33
C GLN A 125 1.58 -30.24 10.29
N TYR A 126 1.88 -30.47 9.01
CA TYR A 126 1.39 -29.64 7.92
C TYR A 126 -0.13 -29.75 7.76
N HIS A 127 -0.72 -30.94 7.86
CA HIS A 127 -2.17 -31.09 7.85
C HIS A 127 -2.84 -30.40 9.04
N LYS A 128 -2.25 -30.48 10.24
CA LYS A 128 -2.76 -29.74 11.42
C LYS A 128 -2.74 -28.23 11.17
N LEU A 129 -1.63 -27.70 10.65
CA LEU A 129 -1.52 -26.29 10.26
C LEU A 129 -2.61 -25.91 9.23
N LEU A 130 -2.85 -26.74 8.21
CA LEU A 130 -3.89 -26.48 7.22
C LEU A 130 -5.29 -26.44 7.83
N SER A 131 -5.63 -27.39 8.71
CA SER A 131 -6.93 -27.39 9.39
C SER A 131 -7.12 -26.13 10.23
N GLU A 132 -6.13 -25.72 11.01
CA GLU A 132 -6.22 -24.47 11.79
C GLU A 132 -6.35 -23.22 10.90
N LEU A 133 -5.71 -23.22 9.73
CA LEU A 133 -5.84 -22.12 8.78
C LEU A 133 -7.25 -22.05 8.18
N ILE A 134 -7.84 -23.20 7.83
CA ILE A 134 -9.21 -23.29 7.31
C ILE A 134 -10.20 -22.84 8.38
N GLU A 135 -10.10 -23.37 9.61
CA GLU A 135 -10.98 -22.99 10.72
C GLU A 135 -10.91 -21.47 11.01
N LYS A 136 -9.72 -20.89 10.93
CA LYS A 136 -9.52 -19.45 11.10
C LYS A 136 -10.07 -18.62 9.95
N GLU A 137 -10.01 -19.13 8.72
CA GLU A 137 -10.59 -18.48 7.54
C GLU A 137 -12.12 -18.52 7.62
N ASP A 138 -12.70 -19.69 7.93
CA ASP A 138 -14.13 -19.89 8.13
C ASP A 138 -14.68 -18.99 9.25
N GLY A 139 -13.95 -18.91 10.38
CA GLY A 139 -14.31 -18.02 11.49
C GLY A 139 -14.35 -16.55 11.08
N LYS A 140 -13.38 -16.11 10.26
CA LYS A 140 -13.35 -14.73 9.73
C LYS A 140 -14.45 -14.47 8.71
N GLU A 141 -14.73 -15.43 7.84
CA GLU A 141 -15.83 -15.32 6.87
C GLU A 141 -17.17 -15.22 7.60
N GLN A 142 -17.35 -16.02 8.66
CA GLN A 142 -18.53 -15.94 9.52
C GLN A 142 -18.62 -14.59 10.24
N GLU A 143 -17.49 -14.07 10.75
CA GLU A 143 -17.45 -12.72 11.32
C GLU A 143 -17.83 -11.66 10.28
N ASP A 144 -17.30 -11.71 9.06
CA ASP A 144 -17.61 -10.73 8.01
C ASP A 144 -19.09 -10.80 7.56
N LYS A 145 -19.75 -11.97 7.68
CA LYS A 145 -21.20 -12.13 7.43
C LYS A 145 -22.07 -11.52 8.52
N LEU A 146 -21.54 -11.28 9.72
CA LEU A 146 -22.28 -10.59 10.77
C LEU A 146 -22.47 -9.12 10.39
N PRO A 147 -23.67 -8.53 10.61
CA PRO A 147 -23.92 -7.13 10.36
C PRO A 147 -22.83 -6.27 11.01
N LEU A 148 -22.33 -5.27 10.26
CA LEU A 148 -21.42 -4.28 10.81
C LEU A 148 -22.16 -3.53 11.93
N MET A 149 -21.68 -3.67 13.17
CA MET A 149 -22.11 -2.85 14.29
C MET A 149 -21.67 -1.42 14.02
N GLU A 150 -22.55 -0.64 13.39
CA GLU A 150 -22.47 0.80 13.13
C GLU A 150 -21.17 1.32 12.50
N THR A 151 -21.30 2.09 11.43
CA THR A 151 -20.16 2.84 10.88
C THR A 151 -19.56 3.74 11.94
N SER A 152 -18.26 3.60 12.19
CA SER A 152 -17.52 4.23 13.29
C SER A 152 -17.62 5.76 13.30
N THR A 153 -17.86 6.36 12.14
CA THR A 153 -17.95 7.82 12.00
C THR A 153 -19.30 8.30 11.44
N GLY A 154 -20.23 7.40 11.11
CA GLY A 154 -21.60 7.75 10.68
C GLY A 154 -21.70 8.47 9.33
N TRP A 155 -20.64 8.53 8.54
CA TRP A 155 -20.64 9.23 7.26
C TRP A 155 -21.30 8.40 6.15
N PRO A 156 -22.09 9.01 5.25
CA PRO A 156 -22.73 8.29 4.14
C PRO A 156 -21.73 7.53 3.24
N ILE A 157 -20.52 8.06 3.07
CA ILE A 157 -19.47 7.40 2.28
C ILE A 157 -18.91 6.16 2.99
N GLU A 158 -18.84 6.17 4.33
CA GLU A 158 -18.45 5.01 5.13
C GLU A 158 -19.54 3.94 5.09
N SER A 159 -20.81 4.33 5.18
CA SER A 159 -21.96 3.42 5.08
C SER A 159 -22.02 2.74 3.71
N HIS A 160 -21.79 3.50 2.64
CA HIS A 160 -21.69 2.90 1.31
C HIS A 160 -20.49 1.97 1.18
N ALA A 161 -19.32 2.33 1.73
CA ALA A 161 -18.14 1.47 1.72
C ALA A 161 -18.34 0.15 2.50
N ALA A 162 -19.12 0.21 3.59
CA ALA A 162 -19.48 -0.95 4.41
C ALA A 162 -20.30 -2.02 3.67
N GLU A 163 -21.00 -1.66 2.59
CA GLU A 163 -21.74 -2.62 1.75
C GLU A 163 -20.82 -3.48 0.87
N PHE A 164 -19.62 -2.98 0.54
CA PHE A 164 -18.70 -3.65 -0.40
C PHE A 164 -17.41 -4.15 0.24
N TYR A 165 -16.97 -3.57 1.36
CA TYR A 165 -15.71 -3.91 1.99
C TYR A 165 -15.88 -4.86 3.18
N THR A 166 -14.97 -5.83 3.27
CA THR A 166 -14.80 -6.65 4.49
C THR A 166 -14.44 -5.76 5.68
N LYS A 167 -14.68 -6.23 6.92
CA LYS A 167 -14.40 -5.45 8.14
C LYS A 167 -12.98 -4.89 8.17
N THR A 168 -12.01 -5.71 7.76
CA THR A 168 -10.60 -5.31 7.70
C THR A 168 -10.33 -4.23 6.64
N MET A 169 -11.04 -4.26 5.51
CA MET A 169 -10.88 -3.28 4.45
C MET A 169 -11.59 -1.96 4.80
N LEU A 170 -12.75 -2.03 5.47
CA LEU A 170 -13.45 -0.87 5.97
C LEU A 170 -12.60 -0.09 6.99
N GLY A 171 -11.93 -0.77 7.93
CA GLY A 171 -11.02 -0.11 8.87
C GLY A 171 -9.90 0.68 8.17
N LYS A 172 -9.30 0.11 7.11
CA LYS A 172 -8.30 0.82 6.29
C LYS A 172 -8.91 1.99 5.51
N PHE A 173 -10.13 1.84 5.03
CA PHE A 173 -10.83 2.90 4.32
C PHE A 173 -11.08 4.11 5.24
N VAL A 174 -11.50 3.87 6.48
CA VAL A 174 -11.66 4.90 7.52
C VAL A 174 -10.32 5.58 7.83
N ASP A 175 -9.22 4.83 7.92
CA ASP A 175 -7.88 5.41 8.06
C ASP A 175 -7.50 6.30 6.88
N HIS A 176 -7.84 5.90 5.65
CA HIS A 176 -7.64 6.74 4.47
C HIS A 176 -8.52 7.98 4.46
N MET A 177 -9.76 7.91 4.94
CA MET A 177 -10.61 9.09 5.14
C MET A 177 -9.94 10.08 6.10
N LYS A 178 -9.46 9.61 7.26
CA LYS A 178 -8.74 10.44 8.24
C LYS A 178 -7.47 11.06 7.66
N GLN A 179 -6.74 10.32 6.83
CA GLN A 179 -5.56 10.85 6.13
C GLN A 179 -5.93 11.93 5.10
N GLY A 180 -7.08 11.78 4.43
CA GLY A 180 -7.57 12.74 3.45
C GLY A 180 -7.88 14.12 4.04
N ALA A 181 -8.22 14.19 5.33
CA ALA A 181 -8.46 15.45 6.04
C ALA A 181 -7.23 16.38 6.12
N LYS A 182 -6.02 15.86 5.86
CA LYS A 182 -4.77 16.64 5.84
C LYS A 182 -4.50 17.34 4.51
N TYR A 183 -5.43 17.26 3.56
CA TYR A 183 -5.30 17.85 2.24
C TYR A 183 -6.43 18.86 1.97
N ASP A 184 -6.03 20.03 1.51
CA ASP A 184 -6.91 21.03 0.92
C ASP A 184 -7.10 20.75 -0.55
N VAL A 185 -8.28 21.07 -1.08
CA VAL A 185 -8.66 20.75 -2.46
C VAL A 185 -8.91 22.01 -3.24
N VAL A 186 -8.23 22.12 -4.37
CA VAL A 186 -8.37 23.20 -5.34
C VAL A 186 -8.93 22.63 -6.63
N GLU A 187 -10.05 23.16 -7.09
CA GLU A 187 -10.63 22.79 -8.38
C GLU A 187 -9.86 23.47 -9.51
N ILE A 188 -9.23 22.69 -10.39
CA ILE A 188 -8.50 23.20 -11.56
C ILE A 188 -9.43 23.28 -12.77
N VAL A 189 -10.21 22.21 -12.99
CA VAL A 189 -11.19 22.12 -14.05
C VAL A 189 -12.52 21.74 -13.42
N PRO A 190 -13.58 22.56 -13.60
CA PRO A 190 -14.89 22.32 -13.02
C PRO A 190 -15.35 20.88 -13.22
N ARG A 191 -15.67 20.20 -12.11
CA ARG A 191 -16.19 18.83 -12.05
C ARG A 191 -15.31 17.74 -12.70
N ARG A 192 -14.06 18.05 -13.03
CA ARG A 192 -13.18 17.13 -13.76
C ARG A 192 -11.81 16.95 -13.12
N LYS A 193 -11.11 18.04 -12.75
CA LYS A 193 -9.75 17.95 -12.22
C LYS A 193 -9.60 18.72 -10.93
N TYR A 194 -9.08 18.04 -9.92
CA TYR A 194 -8.84 18.58 -8.59
C TYR A 194 -7.37 18.40 -8.22
N ARG A 195 -6.76 19.45 -7.69
CA ARG A 195 -5.46 19.41 -7.03
C ARG A 195 -5.67 19.31 -5.53
N LEU A 196 -4.89 18.47 -4.87
CA LEU A 196 -4.88 18.31 -3.44
C LEU A 196 -3.52 18.69 -2.90
N ASP A 197 -3.49 19.71 -2.04
CA ASP A 197 -2.27 20.22 -1.43
C ASP A 197 -2.30 19.89 0.08
N HIS A 198 -1.20 19.36 0.61
CA HIS A 198 -1.11 19.03 2.03
C HIS A 198 -1.16 20.32 2.86
N VAL A 199 -2.03 20.38 3.87
CA VAL A 199 -2.28 21.57 4.71
C VAL A 199 -1.02 22.07 5.41
N ASP A 200 -0.13 21.14 5.79
CA ASP A 200 1.15 21.44 6.40
C ASP A 200 2.30 20.77 5.62
N PRO A 201 2.79 21.41 4.54
CA PRO A 201 3.90 20.88 3.76
C PRO A 201 5.19 20.76 4.58
N SER A 202 5.36 21.65 5.58
CA SER A 202 6.60 21.81 6.35
C SER A 202 6.85 20.69 7.36
N SER A 203 5.80 20.02 7.86
CA SER A 203 5.97 18.83 8.73
C SER A 203 6.36 17.56 7.97
N ARG A 204 6.38 17.58 6.64
CA ARG A 204 6.78 16.43 5.83
C ARG A 204 8.25 16.49 5.46
N GLU A 205 8.84 15.32 5.24
CA GLU A 205 10.19 15.24 4.65
C GLU A 205 10.20 15.94 3.29
N LYS A 206 11.32 16.61 2.99
CA LYS A 206 11.48 17.39 1.76
C LYS A 206 11.25 16.61 0.47
N TRP A 207 11.42 15.29 0.51
CA TRP A 207 11.23 14.40 -0.64
C TRP A 207 9.78 13.92 -0.82
N TYR A 208 8.88 14.17 0.14
CA TYR A 208 7.47 13.82 -0.05
C TYR A 208 6.82 14.79 -1.00
N ARG A 209 6.03 14.24 -1.93
CA ARG A 209 5.14 15.04 -2.74
C ARG A 209 4.00 15.54 -1.85
N VAL A 210 3.80 16.86 -1.91
CA VAL A 210 2.78 17.58 -1.13
C VAL A 210 1.53 17.89 -1.94
N SER A 211 1.60 17.77 -3.27
CA SER A 211 0.52 18.08 -4.20
C SER A 211 0.17 16.90 -5.10
N TYR A 212 -1.09 16.50 -5.18
CA TYR A 212 -1.56 15.40 -6.03
C TYR A 212 -2.71 15.87 -6.91
N VAL A 213 -2.78 15.37 -8.14
CA VAL A 213 -3.95 15.61 -9.00
C VAL A 213 -4.84 14.37 -9.03
N VAL A 214 -6.15 14.62 -8.97
CA VAL A 214 -7.22 13.63 -9.18
C VAL A 214 -8.03 14.07 -10.39
N ASP A 215 -8.09 13.20 -11.39
CA ASP A 215 -8.91 13.33 -12.58
C ASP A 215 -10.16 12.46 -12.45
N ILE A 216 -11.31 13.05 -12.70
CA ILE A 216 -12.61 12.39 -12.68
C ILE A 216 -13.00 12.09 -14.13
N ARG A 217 -13.17 10.79 -14.42
CA ARG A 217 -13.60 10.29 -15.72
C ARG A 217 -15.06 9.83 -15.67
N GLU A 218 -15.68 9.82 -16.85
CA GLU A 218 -17.06 9.35 -17.08
C GLU A 218 -18.07 9.97 -16.09
N ASP A 219 -18.13 11.30 -16.07
CA ASP A 219 -19.12 12.09 -15.33
C ASP A 219 -19.23 11.81 -13.82
N GLY A 220 -18.12 11.39 -13.18
CA GLY A 220 -18.09 11.17 -11.73
C GLY A 220 -17.98 9.71 -11.29
N ARG A 221 -17.89 8.76 -12.23
CA ARG A 221 -17.83 7.32 -11.92
C ARG A 221 -16.43 6.85 -11.54
N TYR A 222 -15.39 7.38 -12.19
CA TYR A 222 -14.02 6.90 -12.01
C TYR A 222 -13.10 8.01 -11.51
N TYR A 223 -12.41 7.74 -10.40
CA TYR A 223 -11.44 8.66 -9.80
C TYR A 223 -10.04 8.15 -10.06
N GLN A 224 -9.32 8.80 -10.97
CA GLN A 224 -7.92 8.49 -11.24
C GLN A 224 -7.02 9.48 -10.52
N CYS A 225 -6.33 9.00 -9.49
CA CYS A 225 -5.34 9.79 -8.77
C CYS A 225 -3.93 9.45 -9.25
N GLU A 226 -3.09 10.48 -9.42
CA GLU A 226 -1.67 10.33 -9.77
C GLU A 226 -0.86 9.50 -8.76
N CYS A 227 -1.38 9.28 -7.55
CA CYS A 227 -0.73 8.40 -6.58
C CYS A 227 -0.73 6.91 -6.97
N GLY A 228 -1.51 6.48 -7.98
CA GLY A 228 -1.52 5.08 -8.45
C GLY A 228 -2.00 4.04 -7.43
N MET A 229 -2.59 4.48 -6.31
CA MET A 229 -2.97 3.59 -5.21
C MET A 229 -4.14 2.67 -5.58
N TRP A 230 -5.08 3.16 -6.39
CA TRP A 230 -6.17 2.34 -6.93
C TRP A 230 -5.61 1.17 -7.73
N ASP A 231 -4.72 1.46 -8.68
CA ASP A 231 -4.11 0.42 -9.53
C ASP A 231 -3.35 -0.59 -8.69
N HIS A 232 -2.67 -0.17 -7.62
CA HIS A 232 -1.87 -1.07 -6.80
C HIS A 232 -2.69 -1.87 -5.76
N MET A 233 -3.72 -1.29 -5.16
CA MET A 233 -4.46 -1.88 -4.01
C MET A 233 -5.93 -2.20 -4.27
N GLY A 234 -6.53 -1.69 -5.36
CA GLY A 234 -7.96 -1.82 -5.63
C GLY A 234 -8.86 -1.05 -4.65
N MET A 235 -8.30 -0.06 -3.95
CA MET A 235 -9.03 0.80 -3.00
C MET A 235 -8.79 2.27 -3.34
N LEU A 236 -9.80 3.11 -3.14
CA LEU A 236 -9.67 4.55 -3.28
C LEU A 236 -8.61 5.10 -2.32
N CYS A 237 -7.71 5.96 -2.82
CA CYS A 237 -6.76 6.66 -1.96
C CYS A 237 -7.42 7.75 -1.13
N CYS A 238 -6.72 8.21 -0.09
CA CYS A 238 -7.12 9.36 0.70
C CYS A 238 -7.41 10.62 -0.15
N HIS A 239 -6.72 10.80 -1.27
CA HIS A 239 -6.95 11.93 -2.17
C HIS A 239 -8.29 11.82 -2.92
N SER A 240 -8.58 10.69 -3.55
CA SER A 240 -9.85 10.46 -4.25
C SER A 240 -11.04 10.53 -3.30
N VAL A 241 -10.88 9.97 -2.09
CA VAL A 241 -11.89 10.03 -1.03
C VAL A 241 -12.15 11.48 -0.60
N ARG A 242 -11.11 12.29 -0.43
CA ARG A 242 -11.23 13.71 -0.05
C ARG A 242 -11.96 14.54 -1.11
N VAL A 243 -11.68 14.32 -2.39
CA VAL A 243 -12.40 14.97 -3.51
C VAL A 243 -13.87 14.56 -3.51
N ARG A 244 -14.15 13.25 -3.41
CA ARG A 244 -15.52 12.72 -3.37
C ARG A 244 -16.32 13.28 -2.20
N TRP A 245 -15.67 13.46 -1.05
CA TRP A 245 -16.28 14.03 0.15
C TRP A 245 -16.73 15.48 -0.09
N LEU A 246 -15.87 16.31 -0.70
CA LEU A 246 -16.22 17.70 -1.01
C LEU A 246 -17.36 17.83 -2.02
N GLN A 247 -17.40 16.98 -3.04
CA GLN A 247 -18.52 16.99 -3.99
C GLN A 247 -19.85 16.63 -3.30
N CYS A 248 -19.82 15.75 -2.31
CA CYS A 248 -21.00 15.39 -1.52
C CYS A 248 -21.44 16.54 -0.58
N SER A 249 -20.49 17.22 0.07
CA SER A 249 -20.79 18.36 0.95
C SER A 249 -21.24 19.61 0.18
N VAL A 250 -20.69 19.85 -1.02
CA VAL A 250 -21.13 20.96 -1.89
C VAL A 250 -22.54 20.68 -2.43
N LEU A 251 -22.89 19.44 -2.76
CA LEU A 251 -24.27 19.06 -3.11
C LEU A 251 -25.23 19.25 -1.93
N MET A 252 -24.81 18.95 -0.70
CA MET A 252 -25.61 19.24 0.50
C MET A 252 -25.79 20.75 0.76
N ASN A 253 -24.76 21.57 0.51
CA ASN A 253 -24.86 23.02 0.65
C ASN A 253 -25.72 23.66 -0.45
N ILE A 254 -25.67 23.16 -1.69
CA ILE A 254 -26.55 23.63 -2.78
C ILE A 254 -28.02 23.24 -2.50
N LEU A 255 -28.27 22.05 -1.95
CA LEU A 255 -29.62 21.68 -1.51
C LEU A 255 -30.10 22.55 -0.35
N ALA A 256 -29.21 22.99 0.55
CA ALA A 256 -29.56 23.94 1.60
C ALA A 256 -29.82 25.37 1.08
N THR A 257 -29.30 25.75 -0.08
CA THR A 257 -29.56 27.08 -0.70
C THR A 257 -30.83 27.12 -1.57
N ILE A 258 -31.42 25.97 -1.90
CA ILE A 258 -32.66 25.87 -2.69
C ILE A 258 -33.91 25.76 -1.79
N VAL A 259 -33.74 25.64 -0.46
CA VAL A 259 -34.83 25.55 0.53
C VAL A 259 -34.97 26.84 1.37
N ILE A 260 -34.55 27.98 0.84
CA ILE A 260 -34.91 29.32 1.34
C ILE A 260 -35.51 30.10 0.18
#